data_AF-A0A972W396-F1
#
_entry.id   AF-A0A972W396-F1
#
_cell.length_a   1.000
_cell.length_b   1.000
_cell.length_c   1.000
_cell.angle_alpha   90.00
_cell.angle_beta   90.00
_cell.angle_gamma   90.00
#
_symmetry.space_group_name_H-M   'P 1'
#
loop_
_entity.id
_entity.type
_entity.pdbx_description
1 polymer ?
#
loop_
_entity_poly.entity_id
_entity_poly.type
_entity_poly.pdbx_seq_one_letter_code
_entity_poly.pdbx_strand_id
1 'polypeptide(L)'
;YNSCINNLNFKFIRKEEEIIKIYNDRLIFSESFNKTLQNKTFKDFLIDNINYSIFSFNKQYKKELFKDGFTLYQKYSRKDVCRILNWDSNEEATVYGYKLSNNSCPIFVNYHKEENIASSTKFPEKFLNSSQFLWYTKPQRRLSNSTITAIKNHKNQLRLPLFMKKHNGEGTDFYFMGDVKPIDESFEETTIKNDQNKDVPVVKVILELETPVESSVYNYLTYKETDKESSNNVSILNPNIEQYIRNPIPLYDFYAAAGTFSEMQSEKDFTLIEGPENYNPNNDYFACKIMGESMNRVIPNDSICLFKTYTGGSRNGKILLIEYRDIQDPDFNSAFTIKTYTSEKNIMEENWEHTSIILHPNSYDSSYQNITITEENVQGMRVVGEFMQIIK
;
A
#
# COMPACT_ATOMS: atom_id res chain seq x y z
N TYR A 1 -9.01 -8.03 26.95
CA TYR A 1 -10.26 -8.63 26.44
C TYR A 1 -10.85 -7.86 25.26
N ASN A 2 -11.08 -6.56 25.36
CA ASN A 2 -11.79 -5.77 24.33
C ASN A 2 -11.19 -5.88 22.91
N SER A 3 -9.86 -5.76 22.79
CA SER A 3 -9.16 -5.96 21.50
C SER A 3 -9.48 -7.30 20.85
N CYS A 4 -9.40 -8.39 21.62
CA CYS A 4 -9.63 -9.75 21.14
C CYS A 4 -11.09 -9.92 20.67
N ILE A 5 -12.05 -9.37 21.42
CA ILE A 5 -13.47 -9.41 21.06
C ILE A 5 -13.73 -8.60 19.79
N ASN A 6 -13.20 -7.38 19.70
CA ASN A 6 -13.40 -6.53 18.53
C ASN A 6 -12.81 -7.14 17.26
N ASN A 7 -11.69 -7.85 17.38
CA ASN A 7 -11.04 -8.51 16.24
C ASN A 7 -11.70 -9.82 15.85
N LEU A 8 -11.92 -10.73 16.80
CA LEU A 8 -12.48 -12.06 16.51
C LEU A 8 -13.95 -12.01 16.10
N ASN A 9 -14.71 -11.01 16.58
CA ASN A 9 -16.07 -10.75 16.11
C ASN A 9 -16.11 -9.78 14.92
N PHE A 10 -14.97 -9.51 14.27
CA PHE A 10 -14.89 -8.69 13.05
C PHE A 10 -15.46 -7.26 13.16
N LYS A 11 -15.65 -6.74 14.38
CA LYS A 11 -16.19 -5.39 14.65
C LYS A 11 -15.29 -4.30 14.07
N PHE A 12 -13.96 -4.49 14.18
CA PHE A 12 -12.98 -3.54 13.66
C PHE A 12 -13.15 -3.28 12.15
N ILE A 13 -13.52 -4.31 11.37
CA ILE A 13 -13.74 -4.19 9.91
C ILE A 13 -15.21 -3.94 9.55
N ARG A 14 -16.08 -3.71 10.54
CA ARG A 14 -17.53 -3.45 10.35
C ARG A 14 -18.30 -4.57 9.65
N LYS A 15 -17.82 -5.81 9.76
CA LYS A 15 -18.51 -7.03 9.29
C LYS A 15 -18.80 -7.92 10.49
N GLU A 16 -19.56 -7.39 11.45
CA GLU A 16 -19.71 -8.01 12.76
C GLU A 16 -20.28 -9.42 12.65
N GLU A 17 -19.55 -10.38 13.21
CA GLU A 17 -19.94 -11.78 13.30
C GLU A 17 -19.91 -12.19 14.76
N GLU A 18 -20.86 -13.02 15.18
CA GLU A 18 -20.90 -13.52 16.54
C GLU A 18 -20.01 -14.77 16.62
N ILE A 19 -18.69 -14.61 16.78
CA ILE A 19 -17.73 -15.73 16.86
C ILE A 19 -17.47 -16.13 18.31
N ILE A 20 -17.23 -15.14 19.17
CA ILE A 20 -16.97 -15.31 20.60
C ILE A 20 -17.86 -14.42 21.46
N LYS A 21 -18.16 -14.87 22.68
CA LYS A 21 -18.87 -14.10 23.72
C LYS A 21 -18.08 -14.15 25.03
N ILE A 22 -18.32 -13.19 25.91
CA ILE A 22 -17.85 -13.27 27.31
C ILE A 22 -18.93 -13.97 28.14
N TYR A 23 -18.53 -14.99 28.88
CA TYR A 23 -19.36 -15.63 29.91
C TYR A 23 -18.49 -15.93 31.12
N ASN A 24 -18.86 -15.41 32.30
CA ASN A 24 -18.09 -15.54 33.55
C ASN A 24 -16.59 -15.21 33.37
N ASP A 25 -16.28 -14.03 32.81
CA ASP A 25 -14.92 -13.55 32.53
C ASP A 25 -14.07 -14.46 31.61
N ARG A 26 -14.70 -15.36 30.87
CA ARG A 26 -14.06 -16.24 29.89
C ARG A 26 -14.61 -16.00 28.50
N LEU A 27 -13.74 -16.10 27.51
CA LEU A 27 -14.14 -16.14 26.12
C LEU A 27 -14.66 -17.54 25.81
N ILE A 28 -15.88 -17.59 25.29
CA ILE A 28 -16.52 -18.83 24.81
C ILE A 28 -16.91 -18.65 23.34
N PHE A 29 -16.90 -19.73 22.57
CA PHE A 29 -17.45 -19.70 21.22
C PHE A 29 -18.96 -19.51 21.27
N SER A 30 -19.48 -18.74 20.31
CA SER A 30 -20.92 -18.60 20.11
C SER A 30 -21.55 -19.94 19.65
N GLU A 31 -22.86 -20.05 19.79
CA GLU A 31 -23.59 -21.22 19.28
C GLU A 31 -23.53 -21.33 17.75
N SER A 32 -23.58 -20.20 17.04
CA SER A 32 -23.45 -20.16 15.58
C SER A 32 -22.09 -20.68 15.14
N PHE A 33 -21.01 -20.21 15.77
CA PHE A 33 -19.66 -20.64 15.44
C PHE A 33 -19.43 -22.12 15.80
N ASN A 34 -19.95 -22.58 16.94
CA ASN A 34 -19.90 -24.00 17.30
C ASN A 34 -20.58 -24.92 16.27
N LYS A 35 -21.65 -24.45 15.61
CA LYS A 35 -22.29 -25.18 14.50
C LYS A 35 -21.37 -25.20 13.27
N THR A 36 -20.76 -24.07 12.90
CA THR A 36 -19.80 -23.99 11.79
C THR A 36 -18.60 -24.92 12.00
N LEU A 37 -18.10 -25.02 13.25
CA LEU A 37 -17.01 -25.93 13.62
C LEU A 37 -17.35 -27.43 13.48
N GLN A 38 -18.62 -27.82 13.32
CA GLN A 38 -18.98 -29.21 13.01
C GLN A 38 -18.63 -29.59 11.57
N ASN A 39 -18.47 -28.61 10.67
CA ASN A 39 -17.95 -28.87 9.34
C ASN A 39 -16.45 -29.21 9.43
N LYS A 40 -16.12 -30.49 9.16
CA LYS A 40 -14.75 -31.00 9.26
C LYS A 40 -13.77 -30.21 8.37
N THR A 41 -14.13 -29.95 7.12
CA THR A 41 -13.27 -29.22 6.17
C THR A 41 -12.97 -27.81 6.65
N PHE A 42 -13.99 -27.08 7.13
CA PHE A 42 -13.80 -25.75 7.70
C PHE A 42 -12.88 -25.78 8.92
N LYS A 43 -13.11 -26.74 9.84
CA LYS A 43 -12.32 -26.89 11.05
C LYS A 43 -10.85 -27.22 10.74
N ASP A 44 -10.61 -28.12 9.80
CA ASP A 44 -9.26 -28.52 9.40
C ASP A 44 -8.49 -27.31 8.82
N PHE A 45 -9.12 -26.54 7.92
CA PHE A 45 -8.50 -25.32 7.38
C PHE A 45 -8.31 -24.22 8.44
N LEU A 46 -9.25 -24.06 9.36
CA LEU A 46 -9.10 -23.09 10.45
C LEU A 46 -7.92 -23.44 11.36
N ILE A 47 -7.79 -24.72 11.74
CA ILE A 47 -6.68 -25.18 12.58
C ILE A 47 -5.34 -25.00 11.87
N ASP A 48 -5.27 -25.35 10.59
CA ASP A 48 -4.07 -25.17 9.77
C ASP A 48 -3.66 -23.69 9.70
N ASN A 49 -4.63 -22.79 9.42
CA ASN A 49 -4.38 -21.35 9.37
C ASN A 49 -3.91 -20.78 10.73
N ILE A 50 -4.49 -21.24 11.84
CA ILE A 50 -4.08 -20.84 13.19
C ILE A 50 -2.65 -21.31 13.47
N ASN A 51 -2.34 -22.57 13.17
CA ASN A 51 -1.02 -23.15 13.39
C ASN A 51 0.06 -22.44 12.56
N TYR A 52 -0.23 -22.17 11.29
CA TYR A 52 0.66 -21.39 10.43
C TYR A 52 0.90 -19.99 10.99
N SER A 53 -0.17 -19.31 11.43
CA SER A 53 -0.09 -17.96 12.00
C SER A 53 0.76 -17.92 13.28
N ILE A 54 0.57 -18.89 14.18
CA ILE A 54 1.36 -19.04 15.41
C ILE A 54 2.82 -19.34 15.08
N PHE A 55 3.08 -20.26 14.14
CA PHE A 55 4.43 -20.60 13.70
C PHE A 55 5.16 -19.39 13.10
N SER A 56 4.51 -18.68 12.19
CA SER A 56 5.05 -17.49 11.53
C SER A 56 5.41 -16.41 12.56
N PHE A 57 4.48 -16.13 13.49
CA PHE A 57 4.72 -15.18 14.58
C PHE A 57 5.90 -15.61 15.45
N ASN A 58 5.92 -16.85 15.94
CA ASN A 58 6.99 -17.35 16.82
C ASN A 58 8.37 -17.36 16.16
N LYS A 59 8.42 -17.60 14.83
CA LYS A 59 9.68 -17.56 14.07
C LYS A 59 10.29 -16.16 14.00
N GLN A 60 9.45 -15.12 13.97
CA GLN A 60 9.86 -13.72 13.88
C GLN A 60 9.96 -13.04 15.25
N TYR A 61 9.23 -13.55 16.25
CA TYR A 61 9.13 -12.94 17.56
C TYR A 61 10.46 -12.93 18.29
N LYS A 62 10.88 -11.73 18.68
CA LYS A 62 12.03 -11.48 19.53
C LYS A 62 11.61 -10.53 20.63
N LYS A 63 11.71 -10.96 21.89
CA LYS A 63 11.18 -10.24 23.05
C LYS A 63 11.76 -8.82 23.16
N GLU A 64 13.04 -8.67 22.84
CA GLU A 64 13.78 -7.42 22.87
C GLU A 64 13.33 -6.41 21.80
N LEU A 65 12.83 -6.91 20.66
CA LEU A 65 12.35 -6.10 19.54
C LEU A 65 10.85 -5.81 19.62
N PHE A 66 10.09 -6.56 20.43
CA PHE A 66 8.65 -6.40 20.56
C PHE A 66 8.29 -5.27 21.56
N LYS A 67 7.59 -4.25 21.06
CA LYS A 67 7.14 -3.04 21.77
C LYS A 67 5.61 -2.92 21.68
N ASP A 68 4.94 -3.43 22.71
CA ASP A 68 3.49 -3.27 22.91
C ASP A 68 2.63 -3.45 21.65
N GLY A 69 2.86 -4.57 20.94
CA GLY A 69 2.11 -4.93 19.73
C GLY A 69 2.89 -4.82 18.42
N PHE A 70 3.99 -4.07 18.39
CA PHE A 70 4.83 -3.91 17.20
C PHE A 70 6.22 -4.51 17.41
N THR A 71 6.83 -5.05 16.36
CA THR A 71 8.21 -5.51 16.36
C THR A 71 9.06 -4.48 15.62
N LEU A 72 10.17 -4.04 16.23
CA LEU A 72 11.11 -3.10 15.60
C LEU A 72 11.54 -3.59 14.22
N TYR A 73 11.55 -2.66 13.26
CA TYR A 73 11.94 -2.85 11.87
C TYR A 73 11.11 -3.87 11.08
N GLN A 74 9.94 -4.26 11.59
CA GLN A 74 8.93 -4.97 10.81
C GLN A 74 8.01 -3.99 10.09
N LYS A 75 7.46 -4.45 8.96
CA LYS A 75 6.52 -3.69 8.13
C LYS A 75 5.10 -3.83 8.69
N TYR A 76 4.36 -2.73 8.68
CA TYR A 76 2.96 -2.66 9.07
C TYR A 76 2.18 -1.77 8.11
N SER A 77 1.01 -2.24 7.70
CA SER A 77 0.04 -1.40 7.00
C SER A 77 -0.62 -0.43 7.98
N ARG A 78 -1.25 0.63 7.47
CA ARG A 78 -2.06 1.54 8.32
C ARG A 78 -3.20 0.78 9.02
N LYS A 79 -3.80 -0.20 8.35
CA LYS A 79 -4.83 -1.08 8.91
C LYS A 79 -4.31 -1.88 10.09
N ASP A 80 -3.12 -2.47 9.97
CA ASP A 80 -2.47 -3.20 11.05
C ASP A 80 -2.20 -2.27 12.24
N VAL A 81 -1.68 -1.06 11.98
CA VAL A 81 -1.44 -0.08 13.03
C VAL A 81 -2.72 0.31 13.76
N CYS A 82 -3.80 0.63 13.04
CA CYS A 82 -5.10 0.94 13.66
C CYS A 82 -5.62 -0.25 14.49
N ARG A 83 -5.46 -1.47 13.98
CA ARG A 83 -5.90 -2.71 14.63
C ARG A 83 -5.11 -3.00 15.91
N ILE A 84 -3.78 -2.92 15.85
CA ILE A 84 -2.85 -3.21 16.95
C ILE A 84 -2.99 -2.15 18.05
N LEU A 85 -3.19 -0.87 17.67
CA LEU A 85 -3.48 0.22 18.61
C LEU A 85 -4.90 0.16 19.19
N ASN A 86 -5.69 -0.85 18.86
CA ASN A 86 -7.05 -1.08 19.35
C ASN A 86 -7.98 0.10 19.11
N TRP A 87 -7.93 0.69 17.91
CA TRP A 87 -8.91 1.69 17.51
C TRP A 87 -10.29 1.04 17.31
N ASP A 88 -11.34 1.82 17.49
CA ASP A 88 -12.72 1.30 17.48
C ASP A 88 -13.14 0.78 16.11
N SER A 89 -12.59 1.35 15.03
CA SER A 89 -12.83 0.89 13.66
C SER A 89 -11.60 1.08 12.77
N ASN A 90 -11.61 0.41 11.62
CA ASN A 90 -10.60 0.63 10.60
C ASN A 90 -10.73 2.05 10.03
N GLU A 91 -9.72 2.88 10.28
CA GLU A 91 -9.66 4.28 9.86
C GLU A 91 -8.49 4.56 8.92
N GLU A 92 -7.88 3.52 8.33
CA GLU A 92 -6.67 3.60 7.51
C GLU A 92 -6.73 4.70 6.45
N ALA A 93 -7.88 4.87 5.80
CA ALA A 93 -8.14 5.85 4.75
C ALA A 93 -8.00 7.31 5.23
N THR A 94 -7.99 7.56 6.53
CA THR A 94 -7.89 8.92 7.11
C THR A 94 -6.55 9.17 7.80
N VAL A 95 -5.67 8.17 7.86
CA VAL A 95 -4.37 8.25 8.53
C VAL A 95 -3.32 8.79 7.56
N TYR A 96 -3.35 10.10 7.33
CA TYR A 96 -2.37 10.79 6.49
C TYR A 96 -1.26 11.42 7.32
N GLY A 97 -0.05 10.85 7.32
CA GLY A 97 1.12 11.38 8.04
C GLY A 97 1.06 11.21 9.56
N TYR A 98 -0.04 11.55 10.23
CA TYR A 98 -0.30 11.21 11.63
C TYR A 98 -1.78 11.39 11.95
N LYS A 99 -2.27 10.70 12.98
CA LYS A 99 -3.64 10.89 13.46
C LYS A 99 -3.71 10.62 14.96
N LEU A 100 -4.36 11.51 15.70
CA LEU A 100 -4.67 11.29 17.10
C LEU A 100 -5.93 10.43 17.20
N SER A 101 -5.85 9.33 17.92
CA SER A 101 -7.02 8.50 18.27
C SER A 101 -6.76 7.78 19.58
N ASN A 102 -7.75 7.80 20.47
CA ASN A 102 -7.64 7.30 21.83
C ASN A 102 -6.38 7.85 22.51
N ASN A 103 -5.55 6.98 23.06
CA ASN A 103 -4.29 7.33 23.72
C ASN A 103 -3.07 7.10 22.81
N SER A 104 -3.25 7.22 21.49
CA SER A 104 -2.18 7.01 20.51
C SER A 104 -2.16 8.07 19.41
N CYS A 105 -0.96 8.37 18.91
CA CYS A 105 -0.77 9.18 17.72
C CYS A 105 0.33 8.57 16.85
N PRO A 106 0.02 7.55 16.02
CA PRO A 106 0.98 6.99 15.08
C PRO A 106 1.42 8.05 14.06
N ILE A 107 2.71 8.08 13.77
CA ILE A 107 3.36 8.99 12.83
C ILE A 107 3.90 8.16 11.67
N PHE A 108 3.57 8.53 10.44
CA PHE A 108 3.95 7.88 9.20
C PHE A 108 4.77 8.85 8.35
N VAL A 109 6.00 8.46 8.03
CA VAL A 109 6.96 9.29 7.30
C VAL A 109 7.43 8.56 6.04
N ASN A 110 7.38 9.26 4.91
CA ASN A 110 8.13 8.89 3.71
C ASN A 110 9.43 9.70 3.74
N TYR A 111 10.56 9.04 3.98
CA TYR A 111 11.82 9.72 4.31
C TYR A 111 12.40 10.46 3.09
N HIS A 112 12.48 9.78 1.95
CA HIS A 112 12.76 10.38 0.66
C HIS A 112 11.45 10.55 -0.10
N LYS A 113 11.17 11.81 -0.43
CA LYS A 113 9.97 12.23 -1.13
C LYS A 113 10.29 12.38 -2.61
N GLU A 114 9.41 11.91 -3.47
CA GLU A 114 9.56 12.05 -4.91
C GLU A 114 9.51 13.52 -5.33
N GLU A 115 10.19 13.86 -6.43
CA GLU A 115 10.23 15.23 -6.94
C GLU A 115 8.86 15.73 -7.43
N ASN A 116 7.93 14.82 -7.74
CA ASN A 116 6.64 15.15 -8.32
C ASN A 116 5.47 15.22 -7.32
N ILE A 117 5.73 15.15 -6.00
CA ILE A 117 4.66 15.36 -5.00
C ILE A 117 4.41 16.86 -4.73
N ALA A 118 3.21 17.17 -4.25
CA ALA A 118 2.84 18.51 -3.80
C ALA A 118 3.90 19.09 -2.84
N SER A 119 4.32 20.33 -3.09
CA SER A 119 5.35 21.05 -2.34
C SER A 119 4.98 21.19 -0.87
N SER A 120 3.68 21.31 -0.57
CA SER A 120 3.14 21.31 0.79
C SER A 120 3.34 19.99 1.55
N THR A 121 3.73 18.91 0.86
CA THR A 121 4.03 17.58 1.42
C THR A 121 5.55 17.35 1.54
N LYS A 122 6.39 18.18 0.88
CA LYS A 122 7.86 18.12 0.91
C LYS A 122 8.45 18.77 2.16
N PHE A 123 8.18 18.19 3.33
CA PHE A 123 8.82 18.63 4.57
C PHE A 123 10.30 18.21 4.64
N PRO A 124 11.17 19.03 5.27
CA PRO A 124 12.60 18.77 5.43
C PRO A 124 12.90 17.85 6.64
N GLU A 125 11.97 16.94 6.94
CA GLU A 125 12.12 15.96 8.01
C GLU A 125 13.38 15.14 7.78
N LYS A 126 14.14 14.89 8.85
CA LYS A 126 15.40 14.16 8.76
C LYS A 126 15.81 13.62 10.11
N PHE A 127 16.59 12.54 10.10
CA PHE A 127 17.35 12.19 11.28
C PHE A 127 18.43 13.26 11.54
N LEU A 128 18.54 13.67 12.80
CA LEU A 128 19.65 14.49 13.30
C LEU A 128 20.80 13.59 13.77
N ASN A 129 20.46 12.42 14.30
CA ASN A 129 21.32 11.31 14.65
C ASN A 129 20.45 10.04 14.79
N SER A 130 21.02 8.92 15.23
CA SER A 130 20.28 7.64 15.36
C SER A 130 19.17 7.66 16.43
N SER A 131 19.12 8.66 17.30
CA SER A 131 18.13 8.76 18.39
C SER A 131 17.18 9.96 18.24
N GLN A 132 17.47 10.90 17.34
CA GLN A 132 16.69 12.12 17.19
C GLN A 132 16.22 12.33 15.75
N PHE A 133 14.93 12.54 15.61
CA PHE A 133 14.26 12.76 14.34
C PHE A 133 13.57 14.13 14.34
N LEU A 134 13.95 14.99 13.38
CA LEU A 134 13.28 16.27 13.15
C LEU A 134 11.98 16.02 12.38
N TRP A 135 10.86 16.28 13.02
CA TRP A 135 9.52 16.04 12.49
C TRP A 135 8.76 17.34 12.24
N TYR A 136 7.89 17.34 11.22
CA TYR A 136 7.03 18.47 10.87
C TYR A 136 5.57 18.03 10.89
N THR A 137 4.70 18.89 11.42
CA THR A 137 3.27 18.67 11.35
C THR A 137 2.73 18.85 9.94
N LYS A 138 1.49 18.41 9.71
CA LYS A 138 0.74 18.69 8.49
C LYS A 138 0.64 20.20 8.26
N PRO A 139 0.45 20.67 7.01
CA PRO A 139 0.29 22.08 6.73
C PRO A 139 -0.95 22.65 7.42
N GLN A 140 -0.96 23.97 7.61
CA GLN A 140 -2.04 24.68 8.28
C GLN A 140 -2.22 24.21 9.74
N ARG A 141 -1.09 24.02 10.43
CA ARG A 141 -1.06 23.68 11.85
C ARG A 141 -0.23 24.69 12.61
N ARG A 142 -0.69 24.95 13.84
CA ARG A 142 -0.12 25.87 14.82
C ARG A 142 -0.08 25.16 16.17
N LEU A 143 0.65 25.69 17.14
CA LEU A 143 0.72 25.12 18.49
C LEU A 143 -0.64 25.07 19.17
N SER A 144 -1.54 25.99 18.81
CA SER A 144 -2.93 26.02 19.29
C SER A 144 -3.81 24.89 18.74
N ASN A 145 -3.35 24.12 17.74
CA ASN A 145 -4.11 22.99 17.23
C ASN A 145 -4.25 21.90 18.31
N SER A 146 -5.45 21.34 18.47
CA SER A 146 -5.76 20.36 19.52
C SER A 146 -4.87 19.11 19.48
N THR A 147 -4.56 18.58 18.29
CA THR A 147 -3.66 17.44 18.16
C THR A 147 -2.24 17.80 18.60
N ILE A 148 -1.75 18.99 18.24
CA ILE A 148 -0.40 19.43 18.59
C ILE A 148 -0.31 19.74 20.09
N THR A 149 -1.35 20.33 20.65
CA THR A 149 -1.49 20.53 22.10
C THR A 149 -1.48 19.19 22.84
N ALA A 150 -2.20 18.18 22.33
CA ALA A 150 -2.21 16.84 22.90
C ALA A 150 -0.83 16.18 22.86
N ILE A 151 -0.12 16.28 21.72
CA ILE A 151 1.25 15.76 21.57
C ILE A 151 2.22 16.48 22.53
N LYS A 152 2.16 17.80 22.61
CA LYS A 152 3.02 18.60 23.50
C LYS A 152 2.75 18.33 24.97
N ASN A 153 1.49 18.29 25.38
CA ASN A 153 1.10 18.19 26.79
C ASN A 153 0.83 16.75 27.24
N HIS A 154 1.27 15.74 26.49
CA HIS A 154 0.86 14.36 26.70
C HIS A 154 1.30 13.75 28.04
N LYS A 155 2.38 14.25 28.67
CA LYS A 155 2.91 13.76 29.97
C LYS A 155 3.04 12.21 30.01
N ASN A 156 3.55 11.60 28.94
CA ASN A 156 3.66 10.14 28.76
C ASN A 156 2.33 9.35 28.72
N GLN A 157 1.18 10.01 28.56
CA GLN A 157 -0.13 9.36 28.43
C GLN A 157 -0.54 9.09 26.98
N LEU A 158 0.16 9.71 26.02
CA LEU A 158 -0.01 9.49 24.58
C LEU A 158 1.16 8.67 24.06
N ARG A 159 0.88 7.56 23.40
CA ARG A 159 1.90 6.76 22.69
C ARG A 159 2.10 7.34 21.29
N LEU A 160 3.34 7.59 20.89
CA LEU A 160 3.69 8.07 19.55
C LEU A 160 4.57 7.04 18.83
N PRO A 161 4.00 6.02 18.18
CA PRO A 161 4.79 5.08 17.40
C PRO A 161 5.18 5.71 16.06
N LEU A 162 6.47 5.66 15.72
CA LEU A 162 7.01 6.15 14.46
C LEU A 162 7.10 5.01 13.44
N PHE A 163 6.51 5.25 12.27
CA PHE A 163 6.52 4.37 11.11
C PHE A 163 7.16 5.09 9.94
N MET A 164 8.11 4.45 9.28
CA MET A 164 8.88 5.07 8.19
C MET A 164 9.05 4.13 7.01
N LYS A 165 8.98 4.68 5.80
CA LYS A 165 9.50 4.03 4.58
C LYS A 165 10.49 4.95 3.90
N LYS A 166 11.45 4.37 3.18
CA LYS A 166 12.50 5.15 2.52
C LYS A 166 11.92 6.00 1.40
N HIS A 167 11.00 5.46 0.61
CA HIS A 167 10.32 6.18 -0.47
C HIS A 167 8.95 5.58 -0.74
N ASN A 168 8.14 6.26 -1.56
CA ASN A 168 6.79 5.78 -1.87
C ASN A 168 6.77 4.43 -2.59
N GLY A 169 7.79 4.15 -3.39
CA GLY A 169 7.96 2.92 -4.17
C GLY A 169 8.36 1.65 -3.39
N GLU A 170 8.21 1.59 -2.05
CA GLU A 170 8.56 0.40 -1.23
C GLU A 170 7.36 -0.43 -0.75
N GLY A 171 6.15 -0.12 -1.21
CA GLY A 171 4.92 -0.68 -0.63
C GLY A 171 4.00 0.36 0.01
N THR A 172 2.79 -0.08 0.32
CA THR A 172 1.86 0.66 1.21
C THR A 172 2.27 0.57 2.67
N ASP A 173 3.10 -0.40 3.04
CA ASP A 173 3.57 -0.66 4.40
C ASP A 173 4.74 0.22 4.84
N PHE A 174 4.87 0.38 6.16
CA PHE A 174 5.90 1.18 6.80
C PHE A 174 6.65 0.36 7.85
N TYR A 175 7.97 0.57 7.96
CA TYR A 175 8.78 -0.01 9.02
C TYR A 175 8.47 0.67 10.36
N PHE A 176 8.19 -0.10 11.40
CA PHE A 176 8.10 0.42 12.76
C PHE A 176 9.49 0.76 13.28
N MET A 177 9.75 2.04 13.55
CA MET A 177 11.05 2.57 13.97
C MET A 177 11.20 2.66 15.49
N GLY A 178 10.12 2.42 16.23
CA GLY A 178 10.06 2.57 17.69
C GLY A 178 9.09 3.65 18.13
N ASP A 179 8.83 3.69 19.43
CA ASP A 179 8.10 4.79 20.06
C ASP A 179 9.01 6.01 20.23
N VAL A 180 8.42 7.20 20.10
CA VAL A 180 9.13 8.49 20.23
C VAL A 180 8.51 9.38 21.30
N LYS A 181 9.32 10.29 21.82
CA LYS A 181 8.90 11.36 22.74
C LYS A 181 9.31 12.72 22.18
N PRO A 182 8.39 13.69 22.11
CA PRO A 182 8.77 15.04 21.71
C PRO A 182 9.65 15.70 22.78
N ILE A 183 10.65 16.47 22.35
CA ILE A 183 11.42 17.35 23.22
C ILE A 183 10.65 18.66 23.40
N ASP A 184 10.18 18.95 24.60
CA ASP A 184 9.23 20.03 24.90
C ASP A 184 9.71 21.43 24.47
N GLU A 185 11.01 21.70 24.61
CA GLU A 185 11.63 22.97 24.24
C GLU A 185 11.83 23.12 22.72
N SER A 186 11.72 22.03 21.96
CA SER A 186 11.99 22.02 20.51
C SER A 186 10.79 22.41 19.63
N PHE A 187 9.60 22.57 20.22
CA PHE A 187 8.40 22.98 19.50
C PHE A 187 8.52 24.42 18.98
N GLU A 188 8.49 24.59 17.67
CA GLU A 188 8.60 25.90 17.02
C GLU A 188 7.56 26.04 15.90
N GLU A 189 6.79 27.13 15.90
CA GLU A 189 5.97 27.50 14.73
C GLU A 189 6.87 28.07 13.64
N THR A 190 6.68 27.58 12.41
CA THR A 190 7.39 28.06 11.24
C THR A 190 6.47 27.96 10.01
N THR A 191 6.99 28.19 8.81
CA THR A 191 6.24 28.09 7.57
C THR A 191 6.97 27.24 6.54
N ILE A 192 6.19 26.63 5.63
CA ILE A 192 6.71 26.01 4.40
C ILE A 192 5.99 26.62 3.19
N LYS A 193 6.57 26.48 2.01
CA LYS A 193 5.94 26.89 0.75
C LYS A 193 4.97 25.82 0.26
N ASN A 194 3.76 26.23 -0.13
CA ASN A 194 2.85 25.38 -0.89
C ASN A 194 3.10 25.50 -2.41
N ASP A 195 2.33 24.79 -3.23
CA ASP A 195 2.48 24.80 -4.70
C ASP A 195 2.20 26.16 -5.34
N GLN A 196 1.56 27.08 -4.62
CA GLN A 196 1.34 28.47 -5.03
C GLN A 196 2.42 29.42 -4.48
N ASN A 197 3.53 28.89 -3.95
CA ASN A 197 4.62 29.63 -3.30
C ASN A 197 4.18 30.50 -2.11
N LYS A 198 3.03 30.19 -1.51
CA LYS A 198 2.51 30.86 -0.30
C LYS A 198 3.05 30.16 0.94
N ASP A 199 3.35 30.95 1.96
CA ASP A 199 3.71 30.45 3.27
C ASP A 199 2.50 29.85 3.98
N VAL A 200 2.59 28.57 4.33
CA VAL A 200 1.60 27.86 5.14
C VAL A 200 2.20 27.50 6.49
N PRO A 201 1.48 27.72 7.60
CA PRO A 201 2.02 27.48 8.93
C PRO A 201 2.15 25.98 9.21
N VAL A 202 3.24 25.63 9.86
CA VAL A 202 3.57 24.30 10.35
C VAL A 202 4.23 24.42 11.71
N VAL A 203 4.26 23.33 12.46
CA VAL A 203 5.07 23.20 13.67
C VAL A 203 6.17 22.18 13.40
N LYS A 204 7.41 22.52 13.75
CA LYS A 204 8.52 21.55 13.80
C LYS A 204 8.81 21.18 15.24
N VAL A 205 9.25 19.95 15.45
CA VAL A 205 9.61 19.40 16.77
C VAL A 205 10.64 18.30 16.59
N ILE A 206 11.54 18.16 17.56
CA ILE A 206 12.48 17.05 17.63
C ILE A 206 11.83 15.92 18.42
N LEU A 207 11.80 14.75 17.82
CA LEU A 207 11.30 13.51 18.42
C LEU A 207 12.52 12.65 18.83
N GLU A 208 12.61 12.32 20.11
CA GLU A 208 13.59 11.40 20.69
C GLU A 208 13.05 9.97 20.60
N LEU A 209 13.76 9.06 19.95
CA LEU A 209 13.41 7.65 19.89
C LEU A 209 13.76 6.96 21.21
N GLU A 210 12.83 6.16 21.75
CA GLU A 210 13.10 5.39 22.97
C GLU A 210 14.17 4.30 22.77
N THR A 211 14.32 3.83 21.53
CA THR A 211 15.39 2.91 21.11
C THR A 211 16.09 3.52 19.91
N PRO A 212 17.41 3.80 19.99
CA PRO A 212 18.16 4.29 18.84
C PRO A 212 18.00 3.38 17.61
N VAL A 213 17.90 3.97 16.42
CA VAL A 213 17.85 3.22 15.17
C VAL A 213 19.15 2.45 14.98
N GLU A 214 19.05 1.15 14.69
CA GLU A 214 20.18 0.30 14.35
C GLU A 214 20.95 0.88 13.15
N SER A 215 22.28 0.88 13.21
CA SER A 215 23.13 1.51 12.19
C SER A 215 22.84 1.02 10.77
N SER A 216 22.51 -0.26 10.60
CA SER A 216 22.15 -0.86 9.30
C SER A 216 20.90 -0.18 8.70
N VAL A 217 19.84 -0.04 9.50
CA VAL A 217 18.57 0.58 9.12
C VAL A 217 18.74 2.10 8.94
N TYR A 218 19.49 2.75 9.84
CA TYR A 218 19.80 4.17 9.74
C TYR A 218 20.54 4.51 8.45
N ASN A 219 21.59 3.75 8.13
CA ASN A 219 22.35 3.92 6.90
C ASN A 219 21.45 3.67 5.68
N TYR A 220 20.64 2.62 5.70
CA TYR A 220 19.68 2.33 4.62
C TYR A 220 18.75 3.51 4.33
N LEU A 221 18.15 4.09 5.37
CA LEU A 221 17.19 5.20 5.26
C LEU A 221 17.85 6.52 4.87
N THR A 222 19.04 6.81 5.38
CA THR A 222 19.74 8.08 5.14
C THR A 222 20.55 8.10 3.84
N TYR A 223 20.86 6.94 3.27
CA TYR A 223 21.64 6.81 2.04
C TYR A 223 20.90 7.40 0.83
N LYS A 224 21.50 8.44 0.24
CA LYS A 224 21.07 9.03 -1.03
C LYS A 224 21.87 8.41 -2.18
N GLU A 225 21.19 7.93 -3.21
CA GLU A 225 21.82 7.29 -4.38
C GLU A 225 22.67 8.25 -5.24
N THR A 226 22.76 9.53 -4.87
CA THR A 226 23.50 10.57 -5.60
C THR A 226 25.01 10.60 -5.32
N ASP A 227 25.53 9.87 -4.33
CA ASP A 227 26.96 9.87 -3.99
C ASP A 227 27.75 8.80 -4.78
N LYS A 228 27.62 8.80 -6.12
CA LYS A 228 28.38 7.89 -7.02
C LYS A 228 29.68 8.48 -7.56
N GLU A 229 30.09 9.65 -7.12
CA GLU A 229 31.42 10.18 -7.42
C GLU A 229 32.26 10.23 -6.14
N SER A 230 33.38 9.52 -6.17
CA SER A 230 34.46 9.51 -5.18
C SER A 230 34.33 8.48 -4.05
N SER A 231 34.57 7.19 -4.36
CA SER A 231 35.43 6.29 -3.56
C SER A 231 35.56 4.94 -4.27
N ASN A 232 36.60 4.81 -5.10
CA ASN A 232 37.08 3.49 -5.51
C ASN A 232 37.68 2.78 -4.30
N ASN A 233 37.37 1.48 -4.19
CA ASN A 233 37.98 0.47 -3.33
C ASN A 233 37.48 0.36 -1.88
N VAL A 234 36.39 -0.39 -1.69
CA VAL A 234 36.38 -1.45 -0.66
C VAL A 234 35.77 -2.71 -1.25
N SER A 235 36.61 -3.71 -1.44
CA SER A 235 36.24 -5.09 -1.73
C SER A 235 35.52 -5.71 -0.54
N ILE A 236 34.26 -6.11 -0.73
CA ILE A 236 33.62 -7.10 0.14
C ILE A 236 33.32 -8.32 -0.72
N LEU A 237 34.03 -9.40 -0.41
CA LEU A 237 33.77 -10.75 -0.89
C LEU A 237 32.38 -11.19 -0.41
N ASN A 238 31.53 -11.64 -1.32
CA ASN A 238 30.76 -12.87 -1.08
C ASN A 238 30.34 -13.54 -2.40
N PRO A 239 30.36 -14.88 -2.47
CA PRO A 239 30.15 -15.64 -3.68
C PRO A 239 28.66 -15.98 -3.83
N ASN A 240 28.07 -15.64 -4.99
CA ASN A 240 27.10 -16.48 -5.69
C ASN A 240 26.83 -15.85 -7.06
N ILE A 241 27.07 -16.62 -8.11
CA ILE A 241 26.82 -16.24 -9.49
C ILE A 241 25.31 -16.43 -9.72
N GLU A 242 24.53 -15.35 -9.56
CA GLU A 242 23.21 -15.27 -10.19
C GLU A 242 23.39 -14.78 -11.63
N GLN A 243 22.71 -15.44 -12.57
CA GLN A 243 22.72 -15.07 -13.99
C GLN A 243 22.39 -13.59 -14.16
N TYR A 244 23.29 -12.83 -14.80
CA TYR A 244 23.04 -11.45 -15.18
C TYR A 244 21.86 -11.39 -16.16
N ILE A 245 20.70 -10.95 -15.68
CA ILE A 245 19.55 -10.55 -16.52
C ILE A 245 20.02 -9.36 -17.37
N ARG A 246 20.00 -9.50 -18.70
CA ARG A 246 20.52 -8.48 -19.62
C ARG A 246 19.50 -7.36 -19.83
N ASN A 247 18.23 -7.72 -19.96
CA ASN A 247 17.11 -6.80 -20.17
C ASN A 247 16.05 -6.98 -19.07
N PRO A 248 16.26 -6.45 -17.86
CA PRO A 248 15.32 -6.66 -16.76
C PRO A 248 13.99 -5.93 -17.00
N ILE A 249 12.88 -6.67 -16.92
CA ILE A 249 11.51 -6.13 -16.96
C ILE A 249 10.77 -6.52 -15.68
N PRO A 250 10.02 -5.60 -15.04
CA PRO A 250 9.21 -5.93 -13.86
C PRO A 250 8.03 -6.82 -14.23
N LEU A 251 7.91 -7.99 -13.58
CA LEU A 251 6.76 -8.90 -13.65
C LEU A 251 5.87 -8.72 -12.41
N TYR A 252 4.69 -8.15 -12.61
CA TYR A 252 3.69 -7.94 -11.57
C TYR A 252 2.73 -9.14 -11.46
N ASP A 253 2.44 -9.56 -10.23
CA ASP A 253 1.37 -10.50 -9.92
C ASP A 253 0.14 -9.76 -9.37
N PHE A 254 -0.86 -9.58 -10.23
CA PHE A 254 -2.08 -8.84 -9.88
C PHE A 254 -3.03 -9.61 -8.97
N TYR A 255 -2.86 -10.92 -8.79
CA TYR A 255 -3.67 -11.72 -7.87
C TYR A 255 -3.11 -11.71 -6.43
N ALA A 256 -1.81 -11.46 -6.27
CA ALA A 256 -1.17 -11.31 -4.97
C ALA A 256 -1.49 -9.96 -4.31
N ALA A 257 -1.72 -8.91 -5.10
CA ALA A 257 -1.97 -7.55 -4.62
C ALA A 257 -3.46 -7.18 -4.73
N ALA A 258 -4.11 -7.02 -3.58
CA ALA A 258 -5.50 -6.63 -3.45
C ALA A 258 -5.71 -5.10 -3.63
N GLY A 259 -5.15 -4.50 -4.69
CA GLY A 259 -5.05 -3.03 -4.88
C GLY A 259 -5.09 -2.55 -6.33
N THR A 260 -4.88 -1.25 -6.53
CA THR A 260 -4.97 -0.54 -7.82
C THR A 260 -3.64 -0.64 -8.59
N PHE A 261 -3.60 -0.43 -9.91
CA PHE A 261 -2.36 -0.72 -10.68
C PHE A 261 -1.28 0.31 -10.41
N SER A 262 -1.69 1.55 -10.13
CA SER A 262 -0.75 2.57 -9.63
C SER A 262 -0.19 2.24 -8.26
N GLU A 263 -0.94 1.55 -7.41
CA GLU A 263 -0.41 1.03 -6.15
C GLU A 263 0.56 -0.13 -6.43
N MET A 264 0.22 -1.08 -7.31
CA MET A 264 1.09 -2.21 -7.67
C MET A 264 2.44 -1.79 -8.28
N GLN A 265 2.48 -0.74 -9.12
CA GLN A 265 3.74 -0.17 -9.61
C GLN A 265 4.60 0.46 -8.49
N SER A 266 3.96 0.88 -7.38
CA SER A 266 4.61 1.48 -6.22
C SER A 266 4.96 0.47 -5.11
N GLU A 267 4.51 -0.79 -5.19
CA GLU A 267 4.74 -1.79 -4.12
C GLU A 267 5.99 -2.66 -4.29
N LYS A 268 6.69 -2.62 -5.42
CA LYS A 268 7.91 -3.44 -5.67
C LYS A 268 7.74 -4.96 -5.42
N ASP A 269 6.52 -5.49 -5.35
CA ASP A 269 6.23 -6.92 -5.45
C ASP A 269 6.22 -7.35 -6.92
N PHE A 270 7.34 -7.09 -7.60
CA PHE A 270 7.60 -7.64 -8.93
C PHE A 270 8.86 -8.47 -8.89
N THR A 271 8.85 -9.56 -9.65
CA THR A 271 10.09 -10.27 -9.97
C THR A 271 10.67 -9.69 -11.24
N LEU A 272 11.99 -9.65 -11.37
CA LEU A 272 12.62 -9.27 -12.64
C LEU A 272 12.69 -10.50 -13.54
N ILE A 273 12.23 -10.33 -14.78
CA ILE A 273 12.37 -11.33 -15.83
C ILE A 273 13.14 -10.76 -17.01
N GLU A 274 13.73 -11.65 -17.81
CA GLU A 274 14.39 -11.26 -19.07
C GLU A 274 13.33 -10.79 -20.09
N GLY A 275 13.53 -9.59 -20.60
CA GLY A 275 12.75 -8.97 -21.66
C GLY A 275 13.29 -9.26 -23.06
N PRO A 276 12.57 -8.84 -24.13
CA PRO A 276 13.00 -9.05 -25.51
C PRO A 276 14.27 -8.27 -25.89
N GLU A 277 15.07 -8.82 -26.82
CA GLU A 277 16.41 -8.33 -27.18
C GLU A 277 16.48 -6.90 -27.76
N ASN A 278 15.36 -6.34 -28.24
CA ASN A 278 15.28 -5.03 -28.90
C ASN A 278 14.73 -3.91 -28.00
N TYR A 279 15.09 -3.91 -26.71
CA TYR A 279 14.49 -3.03 -25.69
C TYR A 279 15.18 -1.66 -25.57
N ASN A 280 14.39 -0.59 -25.43
CA ASN A 280 14.87 0.77 -25.14
C ASN A 280 14.79 1.02 -23.62
N PRO A 281 15.90 1.37 -22.93
CA PRO A 281 15.98 1.50 -21.47
C PRO A 281 15.16 2.65 -20.83
N ASN A 282 14.35 3.38 -21.60
CA ASN A 282 13.50 4.47 -21.07
C ASN A 282 12.25 3.99 -20.28
N ASN A 283 12.17 2.71 -19.90
CA ASN A 283 11.37 2.22 -18.77
C ASN A 283 9.82 2.34 -18.84
N ASP A 284 9.23 2.25 -20.04
CA ASP A 284 7.76 2.30 -20.23
C ASP A 284 7.08 0.92 -20.31
N TYR A 285 7.75 -0.18 -19.93
CA TYR A 285 7.21 -1.53 -20.12
C TYR A 285 7.21 -2.35 -18.85
N PHE A 286 6.23 -3.24 -18.74
CA PHE A 286 6.07 -4.18 -17.64
C PHE A 286 5.44 -5.48 -18.12
N ALA A 287 5.61 -6.54 -17.34
CA ALA A 287 4.98 -7.84 -17.59
C ALA A 287 3.95 -8.16 -16.51
N CYS A 288 2.95 -8.95 -16.86
CA CYS A 288 2.03 -9.55 -15.89
C CYS A 288 1.58 -10.94 -16.35
N LYS A 289 1.22 -11.79 -15.39
CA LYS A 289 0.59 -13.07 -15.69
C LYS A 289 -0.91 -12.86 -15.96
N ILE A 290 -1.40 -13.41 -17.07
CA ILE A 290 -2.82 -13.36 -17.43
C ILE A 290 -3.48 -14.65 -16.99
N MET A 291 -4.50 -14.53 -16.13
CA MET A 291 -5.33 -15.63 -15.69
C MET A 291 -6.76 -15.44 -16.19
N GLY A 292 -7.36 -16.51 -16.70
CA GLY A 292 -8.73 -16.55 -17.19
C GLY A 292 -8.84 -16.71 -18.70
N GLU A 293 -9.99 -17.20 -19.15
CA GLU A 293 -10.22 -17.64 -20.53
C GLU A 293 -10.83 -16.56 -21.43
N SER A 294 -11.06 -15.35 -20.91
CA SER A 294 -11.79 -14.28 -21.61
C SER A 294 -11.10 -13.75 -22.88
N MET A 295 -9.81 -14.04 -23.07
CA MET A 295 -9.01 -13.62 -24.24
C MET A 295 -8.30 -14.80 -24.93
N ASN A 296 -8.68 -16.05 -24.65
CA ASN A 296 -7.94 -17.26 -25.03
C ASN A 296 -7.76 -17.53 -26.54
N ARG A 297 -8.45 -16.79 -27.42
CA ARG A 297 -8.19 -16.82 -28.87
C ARG A 297 -6.88 -16.10 -29.25
N VAL A 298 -6.40 -15.19 -28.41
CA VAL A 298 -5.22 -14.35 -28.67
C VAL A 298 -4.19 -14.48 -27.55
N ILE A 299 -4.65 -14.56 -26.30
CA ILE A 299 -3.82 -14.69 -25.10
C ILE A 299 -4.30 -15.92 -24.33
N PRO A 300 -3.60 -17.06 -24.43
CA PRO A 300 -3.90 -18.24 -23.63
C PRO A 300 -3.88 -17.93 -22.13
N ASN A 301 -4.66 -18.70 -21.37
CA ASN A 301 -4.58 -18.65 -19.91
C ASN A 301 -3.16 -19.01 -19.43
N ASP A 302 -2.75 -18.42 -18.31
CA ASP A 302 -1.42 -18.53 -17.69
C ASP A 302 -0.25 -17.87 -18.46
N SER A 303 -0.50 -17.22 -19.61
CA SER A 303 0.55 -16.51 -20.36
C SER A 303 1.12 -15.31 -19.60
N ILE A 304 2.44 -15.08 -19.73
CA ILE A 304 3.08 -13.85 -19.28
C ILE A 304 3.14 -12.88 -20.46
N CYS A 305 2.45 -11.76 -20.31
CA CYS A 305 2.30 -10.78 -21.37
C CYS A 305 3.10 -9.51 -21.06
N LEU A 306 3.72 -8.95 -22.09
CA LEU A 306 4.42 -7.67 -22.05
C LEU A 306 3.44 -6.55 -22.41
N PHE A 307 3.45 -5.50 -21.60
CA PHE A 307 2.64 -4.30 -21.78
C PHE A 307 3.53 -3.07 -21.87
N LYS A 308 3.07 -2.10 -22.64
CA LYS A 308 3.57 -0.73 -22.60
C LYS A 308 2.65 0.12 -21.73
N THR A 309 3.20 0.85 -20.77
CA THR A 309 2.46 1.82 -19.95
C THR A 309 1.73 2.80 -20.84
N TYR A 310 0.43 2.94 -20.61
CA TYR A 310 -0.40 3.79 -21.45
C TYR A 310 -0.23 5.27 -21.07
N THR A 311 0.35 6.06 -21.99
CA THR A 311 0.62 7.50 -21.80
C THR A 311 -0.28 8.41 -22.66
N GLY A 312 -1.21 7.83 -23.42
CA GLY A 312 -2.15 8.55 -24.30
C GLY A 312 -2.26 7.96 -25.70
N GLY A 313 -3.12 8.53 -26.55
CA GLY A 313 -3.35 8.09 -27.94
C GLY A 313 -4.61 7.25 -28.15
N SER A 314 -4.85 6.81 -29.39
CA SER A 314 -6.05 6.01 -29.71
C SER A 314 -6.04 4.67 -28.97
N ARG A 315 -7.20 4.32 -28.42
CA ARG A 315 -7.49 3.06 -27.71
C ARG A 315 -8.27 2.07 -28.57
N ASN A 316 -8.91 2.55 -29.64
CA ASN A 316 -9.88 1.79 -30.42
C ASN A 316 -9.22 0.61 -31.15
N GLY A 317 -9.78 -0.59 -30.99
CA GLY A 317 -9.28 -1.84 -31.56
C GLY A 317 -8.07 -2.45 -30.86
N LYS A 318 -7.55 -1.82 -29.78
CA LYS A 318 -6.38 -2.32 -29.06
C LYS A 318 -6.77 -3.27 -27.93
N ILE A 319 -5.91 -4.24 -27.65
CA ILE A 319 -6.00 -5.05 -26.44
C ILE A 319 -5.35 -4.27 -25.30
N LEU A 320 -6.14 -3.94 -24.28
CA LEU A 320 -5.71 -3.11 -23.17
C LEU A 320 -5.89 -3.85 -21.85
N LEU A 321 -4.93 -3.66 -20.96
CA LEU A 321 -5.10 -3.94 -19.54
C LEU A 321 -5.83 -2.75 -18.92
N ILE A 322 -6.94 -3.01 -18.25
CA ILE A 322 -7.87 -2.00 -17.73
C ILE A 322 -8.12 -2.31 -16.26
N GLU A 323 -7.95 -1.27 -15.44
CA GLU A 323 -8.43 -1.23 -14.07
C GLU A 323 -9.87 -0.68 -14.08
N TYR A 324 -10.80 -1.40 -13.47
CA TYR A 324 -12.18 -0.95 -13.35
C TYR A 324 -12.64 -1.07 -11.89
N ARG A 325 -13.18 0.03 -11.35
CA ARG A 325 -13.88 0.06 -10.06
C ARG A 325 -15.36 0.26 -10.30
N ASP A 326 -16.18 -0.64 -9.77
CA ASP A 326 -17.62 -0.46 -9.80
C ASP A 326 -18.03 0.58 -8.75
N ILE A 327 -18.78 1.59 -9.17
CA ILE A 327 -19.27 2.67 -8.29
C ILE A 327 -20.40 2.16 -7.38
N GLN A 328 -21.09 1.07 -7.76
CA GLN A 328 -22.21 0.52 -6.99
C GLN A 328 -21.80 -0.52 -5.93
N ASP A 329 -20.55 -1.01 -5.98
CA ASP A 329 -19.99 -1.92 -4.97
C ASP A 329 -18.57 -1.49 -4.56
N PRO A 330 -18.45 -0.53 -3.62
CA PRO A 330 -17.16 -0.02 -3.14
C PRO A 330 -16.35 -1.05 -2.33
N ASP A 331 -16.90 -2.25 -2.06
CA ASP A 331 -16.23 -3.36 -1.40
C ASP A 331 -15.49 -4.28 -2.40
N PHE A 332 -15.76 -4.18 -3.71
CA PHE A 332 -14.92 -4.81 -4.72
C PHE A 332 -13.64 -3.98 -4.92
N ASN A 333 -12.50 -4.54 -4.49
CA ASN A 333 -11.18 -4.07 -4.91
C ASN A 333 -11.16 -3.90 -6.44
N SER A 334 -10.41 -2.90 -6.93
CA SER A 334 -10.17 -2.70 -8.37
C SER A 334 -10.00 -4.04 -9.10
N ALA A 335 -10.87 -4.32 -10.07
CA ALA A 335 -10.75 -5.52 -10.89
C ALA A 335 -9.90 -5.20 -12.13
N PHE A 336 -8.87 -6.00 -12.36
CA PHE A 336 -8.11 -5.96 -13.61
C PHE A 336 -8.77 -6.84 -14.65
N THR A 337 -8.94 -6.29 -15.84
CA THR A 337 -9.42 -7.05 -16.99
C THR A 337 -8.58 -6.73 -18.22
N ILE A 338 -8.39 -7.73 -19.06
CA ILE A 338 -7.78 -7.57 -20.38
C ILE A 338 -8.85 -7.80 -21.45
N LYS A 339 -9.07 -6.80 -22.29
CA LYS A 339 -10.14 -6.79 -23.30
C LYS A 339 -9.71 -5.99 -24.52
N THR A 340 -10.36 -6.24 -25.67
CA THR A 340 -10.25 -5.36 -26.82
C THR A 340 -11.15 -4.14 -26.59
N TYR A 341 -10.59 -2.95 -26.67
CA TYR A 341 -11.30 -1.70 -26.41
C TYR A 341 -11.93 -1.13 -27.69
N THR A 342 -13.21 -0.76 -27.62
CA THR A 342 -13.91 -0.03 -28.68
C THR A 342 -14.61 1.20 -28.10
N SER A 343 -14.60 2.32 -28.84
CA SER A 343 -15.40 3.50 -28.52
C SER A 343 -16.47 3.69 -29.58
N GLU A 344 -17.74 3.73 -29.17
CA GLU A 344 -18.88 3.95 -30.06
C GLU A 344 -19.55 5.28 -29.73
N LYS A 345 -19.87 6.07 -30.76
CA LYS A 345 -20.66 7.30 -30.65
C LYS A 345 -22.11 6.97 -30.99
N ASN A 346 -23.01 7.13 -30.03
CA ASN A 346 -24.44 7.02 -30.27
C ASN A 346 -25.01 8.41 -30.51
N ILE A 347 -25.61 8.61 -31.68
CA ILE A 347 -26.30 9.85 -32.06
C ILE A 347 -27.80 9.62 -31.87
N MET A 348 -28.43 10.38 -30.97
CA MET A 348 -29.89 10.39 -30.84
C MET A 348 -30.50 11.54 -31.64
N GLU A 349 -31.73 11.37 -32.15
CA GLU A 349 -32.42 12.31 -33.06
C GLU A 349 -32.59 13.74 -32.50
N GLU A 350 -32.52 13.92 -31.19
CA GLU A 350 -32.46 15.22 -30.54
C GLU A 350 -31.04 15.51 -30.04
N ASN A 351 -30.10 15.89 -30.92
CA ASN A 351 -28.82 16.60 -30.67
C ASN A 351 -27.89 16.17 -29.49
N TRP A 352 -28.08 15.02 -28.86
CA TRP A 352 -27.21 14.53 -27.78
C TRP A 352 -26.30 13.41 -28.34
N GLU A 353 -24.99 13.68 -28.38
CA GLU A 353 -23.95 12.67 -28.66
C GLU A 353 -23.52 12.02 -27.33
N HIS A 354 -23.78 10.73 -27.14
CA HIS A 354 -23.19 9.97 -26.04
C HIS A 354 -22.08 9.06 -26.57
N THR A 355 -20.93 9.05 -25.90
CA THR A 355 -19.85 8.12 -26.22
C THR A 355 -19.87 6.97 -25.22
N SER A 356 -20.08 5.75 -25.71
CA SER A 356 -19.99 4.53 -24.89
C SER A 356 -18.70 3.78 -25.19
N ILE A 357 -18.14 3.15 -24.15
CA ILE A 357 -16.94 2.32 -24.27
C ILE A 357 -17.38 0.87 -24.14
N ILE A 358 -16.94 0.03 -25.08
CA ILE A 358 -17.23 -1.41 -25.07
C ILE A 358 -15.92 -2.18 -24.96
N LEU A 359 -15.85 -3.07 -23.98
CA LEU A 359 -14.72 -3.96 -23.76
C LEU A 359 -15.11 -5.38 -24.21
N HIS A 360 -14.53 -5.82 -25.32
CA HIS A 360 -14.85 -7.09 -25.94
C HIS A 360 -13.95 -8.22 -25.42
N PRO A 361 -14.52 -9.35 -24.97
CA PRO A 361 -13.75 -10.58 -24.80
C PRO A 361 -13.34 -11.13 -26.17
N ASN A 362 -12.27 -11.92 -26.18
CA ASN A 362 -11.83 -12.66 -27.35
C ASN A 362 -11.63 -14.13 -26.96
N SER A 363 -12.73 -14.79 -26.60
CA SER A 363 -12.75 -16.16 -26.10
C SER A 363 -13.39 -17.13 -27.08
N TYR A 364 -12.95 -18.39 -27.08
CA TYR A 364 -13.67 -19.49 -27.70
C TYR A 364 -15.01 -19.79 -27.01
N ASP A 365 -15.15 -19.43 -25.73
CA ASP A 365 -16.41 -19.54 -24.99
C ASP A 365 -17.29 -18.30 -25.23
N SER A 366 -18.49 -18.53 -25.77
CA SER A 366 -19.49 -17.50 -26.05
C SER A 366 -20.21 -16.99 -24.80
N SER A 367 -19.99 -17.59 -23.63
CA SER A 367 -20.57 -17.13 -22.36
C SER A 367 -20.03 -15.77 -21.93
N TYR A 368 -18.78 -15.43 -22.30
CA TYR A 368 -18.19 -14.12 -22.03
C TYR A 368 -18.89 -13.02 -22.84
N GLN A 369 -19.52 -12.09 -22.13
CA GLN A 369 -20.23 -10.95 -22.72
C GLN A 369 -19.35 -9.69 -22.76
N ASN A 370 -19.74 -8.76 -23.63
CA ASN A 370 -19.15 -7.42 -23.66
C ASN A 370 -19.42 -6.69 -22.34
N ILE A 371 -18.43 -5.93 -21.88
CA ILE A 371 -18.61 -5.00 -20.76
C ILE A 371 -18.82 -3.61 -21.35
N THR A 372 -19.97 -3.00 -21.07
CA THR A 372 -20.29 -1.65 -21.53
C THR A 372 -20.08 -0.65 -20.41
N ILE A 373 -19.25 0.36 -20.66
CA ILE A 373 -18.94 1.44 -19.74
C ILE A 373 -19.64 2.70 -20.25
N THR A 374 -20.53 3.21 -19.42
CA THR A 374 -21.33 4.42 -19.66
C THR A 374 -20.64 5.65 -19.09
N GLU A 375 -21.15 6.85 -19.41
CA GLU A 375 -20.63 8.12 -18.89
C GLU A 375 -20.69 8.21 -17.36
N GLU A 376 -21.65 7.53 -16.72
CA GLU A 376 -21.77 7.47 -15.26
C GLU A 376 -20.62 6.71 -14.60
N ASN A 377 -20.12 5.65 -15.26
CA ASN A 377 -19.13 4.74 -14.69
C ASN A 377 -17.71 4.91 -15.26
N VAL A 378 -17.53 5.76 -16.29
CA VAL A 378 -16.23 5.98 -16.94
C VAL A 378 -15.17 6.52 -15.97
N GLN A 379 -15.57 7.26 -14.93
CA GLN A 379 -14.67 7.79 -13.90
C GLN A 379 -14.00 6.68 -13.07
N GLY A 380 -14.63 5.50 -12.98
CA GLY A 380 -14.07 4.32 -12.32
C GLY A 380 -13.15 3.48 -13.20
N MET A 381 -12.99 3.82 -14.48
CA MET A 381 -12.16 3.08 -15.44
C MET A 381 -10.82 3.77 -15.68
N ARG A 382 -9.73 3.00 -15.63
CA ARG A 382 -8.40 3.44 -16.04
C ARG A 382 -7.72 2.44 -16.96
N VAL A 383 -7.19 2.94 -18.07
CA VAL A 383 -6.29 2.15 -18.92
C VAL A 383 -4.91 2.13 -18.29
N VAL A 384 -4.40 0.92 -18.10
CA VAL A 384 -3.16 0.63 -17.42
C VAL A 384 -2.01 0.47 -18.40
N GLY A 385 -2.22 -0.35 -19.43
CA GLY A 385 -1.19 -0.64 -20.42
C GLY A 385 -1.76 -1.22 -21.70
N GLU A 386 -1.01 -1.04 -22.77
CA GLU A 386 -1.28 -1.61 -24.09
C GLU A 386 -0.54 -2.94 -24.22
N PHE A 387 -1.28 -4.01 -24.57
CA PHE A 387 -0.69 -5.33 -24.81
C PHE A 387 0.23 -5.29 -26.03
N MET A 388 1.46 -5.79 -25.87
CA MET A 388 2.47 -5.82 -26.93
C MET A 388 2.64 -7.22 -27.50
N GLN A 389 2.95 -8.19 -26.64
CA GLN A 389 3.18 -9.59 -27.02
C GLN A 389 3.17 -10.51 -25.80
N ILE A 390 3.07 -11.81 -26.04
CA ILE A 390 3.34 -12.86 -25.05
C ILE A 390 4.84 -13.10 -25.01
N ILE A 391 5.42 -13.20 -23.82
CA ILE A 391 6.86 -13.43 -23.63
C ILE A 391 7.17 -14.77 -22.93
N LYS A 392 6.21 -15.38 -22.25
CA LYS A 392 6.27 -16.76 -21.75
C LYS A 392 4.91 -17.43 -21.74
#